data_AF-A0A519WTZ5-F1
#
_entry.id   AF-A0A519WTZ5-F1
#
_cell.length_a   1.000
_cell.length_b   1.000
_cell.length_c   1.000
_cell.angle_alpha   90.00
_cell.angle_beta   90.00
_cell.angle_gamma   90.00
#
_symmetry.space_group_name_H-M   'P 1'
#
loop_
_entity.id
_entity.type
_entity.pdbx_description
1 polymer ?
#
loop_
_entity_poly.entity_id
_entity_poly.type
_entity_poly.pdbx_seq_one_letter_code
_entity_poly.pdbx_strand_id
1 'polypeptide(L)'
;MKKPKAYFSGMLNQHEFIQRHKFTTQRIANGFARIDMGFLLGRSIYDIVDYEQLCEQTKINISDKEISILFKKPVPSASLFFSKVNDSSIANEKRMIRGTVIENEHEREIHFSHPWAVKRDNSGITIVENLCRFQEEGRGIQDWVSDRLEYLISYFNDGCTGLFLYQELAKDVPKKWEGSFTNGLVSAVYDHVHSGKLKMCHQDGRIIYKSRK
;
A
#
# COMPACT_ATOMS: atom_id res chain seq x y z
N MET A 1 28.67 10.37 1.25
CA MET A 1 27.78 9.43 0.52
C MET A 1 26.71 8.94 1.46
N LYS A 2 25.42 9.01 1.09
CA LYS A 2 24.33 8.42 1.88
C LYS A 2 24.55 6.90 1.93
N LYS A 3 24.53 6.28 3.12
CA LYS A 3 24.73 4.83 3.26
C LYS A 3 23.41 4.09 2.99
N PRO A 4 23.42 3.00 2.22
CA PRO A 4 22.26 2.13 2.09
C PRO A 4 21.79 1.60 3.45
N LYS A 5 20.48 1.66 3.69
CA LYS A 5 19.83 1.14 4.91
C LYS A 5 19.41 -0.31 4.75
N ALA A 6 19.05 -0.72 3.53
CA ALA A 6 18.64 -2.10 3.24
C ALA A 6 18.91 -2.46 1.78
N TYR A 7 19.01 -3.76 1.53
CA TYR A 7 19.12 -4.36 0.20
C TYR A 7 18.10 -5.49 0.09
N PHE A 8 17.55 -5.68 -1.11
CA PHE A 8 16.64 -6.78 -1.42
C PHE A 8 16.78 -7.21 -2.87
N SER A 9 16.28 -8.39 -3.20
CA SER A 9 16.27 -8.88 -4.58
C SER A 9 15.14 -9.88 -4.81
N GLY A 10 14.65 -9.96 -6.04
CA GLY A 10 13.63 -10.91 -6.45
C GLY A 10 13.81 -11.40 -7.87
N MET A 11 13.31 -12.60 -8.17
CA MET A 11 13.25 -13.19 -9.50
C MET A 11 11.86 -12.92 -10.11
N LEU A 12 11.77 -11.94 -10.99
CA LEU A 12 10.51 -11.49 -11.57
C LEU A 12 10.61 -11.39 -13.09
N ASN A 13 9.49 -11.60 -13.78
CA ASN A 13 9.38 -11.22 -15.19
C ASN A 13 9.04 -9.73 -15.33
N GLN A 14 9.00 -9.21 -16.57
CA GLN A 14 8.73 -7.79 -16.80
C GLN A 14 7.36 -7.37 -16.27
N HIS A 15 6.34 -8.20 -16.45
CA HIS A 15 4.98 -7.89 -16.05
C HIS A 15 4.83 -7.79 -14.53
N GLU A 16 5.36 -8.76 -13.80
CA GLU A 16 5.36 -8.78 -12.33
C GLU A 16 6.08 -7.56 -11.77
N PHE A 17 7.21 -7.18 -12.36
CA PHE A 17 7.94 -5.99 -11.92
C PHE A 17 7.19 -4.69 -12.21
N ILE A 18 6.60 -4.54 -13.42
CA ILE A 18 5.78 -3.37 -13.77
C ILE A 18 4.62 -3.23 -12.79
N GLN A 19 3.93 -4.33 -12.47
CA GLN A 19 2.80 -4.31 -11.54
C GLN A 19 3.22 -3.87 -10.13
N ARG A 20 4.31 -4.44 -9.60
CA ARG A 20 4.85 -4.07 -8.27
C ARG A 20 5.29 -2.62 -8.24
N HIS A 21 6.06 -2.19 -9.24
CA HIS A 21 6.50 -0.81 -9.36
C HIS A 21 5.30 0.15 -9.42
N LYS A 22 4.33 -0.11 -10.30
CA LYS A 22 3.12 0.69 -10.46
C LYS A 22 2.37 0.80 -9.13
N PHE A 23 2.17 -0.32 -8.43
CA PHE A 23 1.53 -0.34 -7.12
C PHE A 23 2.28 0.55 -6.11
N THR A 24 3.60 0.41 -5.99
CA THR A 24 4.43 1.23 -5.08
C THR A 24 4.34 2.71 -5.42
N THR A 25 4.50 3.09 -6.70
CA THR A 25 4.42 4.49 -7.12
C THR A 25 3.02 5.07 -6.88
N GLN A 26 1.96 4.32 -7.18
CA GLN A 26 0.60 4.77 -6.95
C GLN A 26 0.27 4.93 -5.46
N ARG A 27 0.68 3.98 -4.63
CA ARG A 27 0.54 4.06 -3.17
C ARG A 27 1.17 5.36 -2.64
N ILE A 28 2.42 5.61 -2.99
CA ILE A 28 3.18 6.79 -2.55
C ILE A 28 2.52 8.08 -3.06
N ALA A 29 2.15 8.14 -4.34
CA ALA A 29 1.53 9.33 -4.92
C ALA A 29 0.17 9.67 -4.30
N ASN A 30 -0.56 8.64 -3.85
CA ASN A 30 -1.84 8.82 -3.14
C ASN A 30 -1.65 9.03 -1.62
N GLY A 31 -0.41 9.03 -1.12
CA GLY A 31 -0.09 9.35 0.28
C GLY A 31 -0.40 8.23 1.27
N PHE A 32 -0.59 6.99 0.81
CA PHE A 32 -0.83 5.87 1.70
C PHE A 32 0.48 5.30 2.24
N ALA A 33 0.56 5.04 3.54
CA ALA A 33 1.61 4.25 4.14
C ALA A 33 1.41 2.75 3.85
N ARG A 34 2.42 1.92 4.11
CA ARG A 34 2.28 0.45 3.95
C ARG A 34 1.25 -0.14 4.93
N ILE A 35 1.17 0.42 6.13
CA ILE A 35 0.18 0.00 7.13
C ILE A 35 -1.25 0.29 6.65
N ASP A 36 -1.47 1.45 6.02
CA ASP A 36 -2.75 1.81 5.43
C ASP A 36 -3.16 0.79 4.38
N MET A 37 -2.24 0.43 3.47
CA MET A 37 -2.53 -0.56 2.43
C MET A 37 -2.80 -1.95 3.01
N GLY A 38 -2.08 -2.35 4.06
CA GLY A 38 -2.35 -3.60 4.78
C GLY A 38 -3.78 -3.59 5.33
N PHE A 39 -4.15 -2.54 6.07
CA PHE A 39 -5.49 -2.38 6.60
C PHE A 39 -6.58 -2.39 5.51
N LEU A 40 -6.42 -1.56 4.48
CA LEU A 40 -7.40 -1.41 3.40
C LEU A 40 -7.60 -2.71 2.63
N LEU A 41 -6.52 -3.44 2.33
CA LEU A 41 -6.58 -4.70 1.59
C LEU A 41 -6.89 -5.92 2.48
N GLY A 42 -7.00 -5.73 3.80
CA GLY A 42 -7.13 -6.82 4.76
C GLY A 42 -5.92 -7.76 4.74
N ARG A 43 -4.72 -7.22 4.59
CA ARG A 43 -3.44 -7.95 4.53
C ARG A 43 -2.53 -7.54 5.67
N SER A 44 -1.53 -8.37 5.94
CA SER A 44 -0.46 -7.97 6.85
C SER A 44 0.34 -6.83 6.22
N ILE A 45 0.88 -5.94 7.05
CA ILE A 45 1.86 -4.94 6.59
C ILE A 45 3.07 -5.63 5.93
N TYR A 46 3.45 -6.83 6.39
CA TYR A 46 4.55 -7.60 5.83
C TYR A 46 4.27 -8.04 4.40
N ASP A 47 3.02 -8.38 4.06
CA ASP A 47 2.65 -8.71 2.67
C ASP A 47 2.88 -7.51 1.75
N ILE A 48 2.57 -6.29 2.22
CA ILE A 48 2.82 -5.06 1.45
C ILE A 48 4.32 -4.84 1.29
N VAL A 49 5.09 -4.95 2.38
CA VAL A 49 6.54 -4.78 2.35
C VAL A 49 7.20 -5.79 1.40
N ASP A 50 6.88 -7.07 1.55
CA ASP A 50 7.45 -8.15 0.76
C ASP A 50 7.09 -8.02 -0.72
N TYR A 51 5.87 -7.59 -1.03
CA TYR A 51 5.46 -7.32 -2.40
C TYR A 51 6.28 -6.18 -3.03
N GLU A 52 6.44 -5.06 -2.34
CA GLU A 52 7.27 -3.92 -2.79
C GLU A 52 8.77 -4.28 -2.85
N GLN A 53 9.23 -5.18 -1.99
CA GLN A 53 10.61 -5.70 -1.94
C GLN A 53 10.85 -6.90 -2.85
N LEU A 54 9.93 -7.17 -3.78
CA LEU A 54 10.10 -8.15 -4.87
C LEU A 54 10.12 -9.61 -4.41
N CYS A 55 9.60 -9.94 -3.23
CA CYS A 55 9.44 -11.32 -2.77
C CYS A 55 8.51 -12.09 -3.72
N GLU A 56 9.00 -13.17 -4.31
CA GLU A 56 8.30 -13.94 -5.34
C GLU A 56 7.03 -14.63 -4.82
N GLN A 57 7.06 -15.05 -3.55
CA GLN A 57 5.98 -15.79 -2.90
C GLN A 57 4.78 -14.89 -2.59
N THR A 58 5.01 -13.58 -2.46
CA THR A 58 3.97 -12.63 -2.10
C THR A 58 3.24 -12.15 -3.35
N LYS A 59 1.96 -12.52 -3.45
CA LYS A 59 1.05 -12.04 -4.49
C LYS A 59 -0.05 -11.21 -3.85
N ILE A 60 -0.08 -9.95 -4.25
CA ILE A 60 -1.16 -9.05 -3.89
C ILE A 60 -2.19 -9.07 -5.02
N ASN A 61 -3.19 -9.95 -4.88
CA ASN A 61 -4.34 -10.00 -5.79
C ASN A 61 -5.28 -8.85 -5.43
N ILE A 62 -5.04 -7.66 -5.99
CA ILE A 62 -5.97 -6.53 -5.93
C ILE A 62 -6.74 -6.52 -7.25
N SER A 63 -8.06 -6.56 -7.18
CA SER A 63 -8.89 -6.37 -8.37
C SER A 63 -8.73 -4.95 -8.91
N ASP A 64 -8.84 -4.78 -10.23
CA ASP A 64 -8.77 -3.44 -10.86
C ASP A 64 -9.79 -2.46 -10.26
N LYS A 65 -10.93 -2.97 -9.78
CA LYS A 65 -11.95 -2.20 -9.06
C LYS A 65 -11.47 -1.72 -7.70
N GLU A 66 -10.78 -2.55 -6.92
CA GLU A 66 -10.19 -2.13 -5.64
C GLU A 66 -9.05 -1.12 -5.87
N ILE A 67 -8.24 -1.30 -6.92
CA ILE A 67 -7.20 -0.35 -7.34
C ILE A 67 -7.81 1.02 -7.69
N SER A 68 -8.91 1.05 -8.47
CA SER A 68 -9.54 2.29 -8.90
C SER A 68 -10.22 3.06 -7.76
N ILE A 69 -10.70 2.35 -6.73
CA ILE A 69 -11.26 2.97 -5.52
C ILE A 69 -10.16 3.64 -4.70
N LEU A 70 -9.01 3.00 -4.56
CA LEU A 70 -7.91 3.45 -3.71
C LEU A 70 -7.08 4.56 -4.38
N PHE A 71 -6.70 4.40 -5.64
CA PHE A 71 -5.77 5.30 -6.31
C PHE A 71 -6.47 6.33 -7.19
N LYS A 72 -6.94 7.41 -6.56
CA LYS A 72 -7.65 8.50 -7.25
C LYS A 72 -6.73 9.43 -8.04
N LYS A 73 -5.47 9.60 -7.61
CA LYS A 73 -4.50 10.43 -8.30
C LYS A 73 -3.86 9.64 -9.45
N PRO A 74 -4.05 10.05 -10.71
CA PRO A 74 -3.32 9.44 -11.82
C PRO A 74 -1.83 9.76 -11.66
N VAL A 75 -0.97 8.79 -11.93
CA VAL A 75 0.48 8.96 -11.88
C VAL A 75 1.03 8.75 -13.28
N PRO A 76 1.39 9.84 -14.01
CA PRO A 76 1.89 9.74 -15.38
C PRO A 76 3.15 8.87 -15.52
N SER A 77 3.97 8.80 -14.47
CA SER A 77 5.22 8.03 -14.41
C SER A 77 5.08 6.60 -13.88
N ALA A 78 3.90 6.15 -13.45
CA ALA A 78 3.76 4.81 -12.87
C ALA A 78 3.84 3.68 -13.91
N SER A 79 3.71 4.01 -15.19
CA SER A 79 3.80 3.05 -16.28
C SER A 79 5.24 2.95 -16.77
N LEU A 80 5.99 1.98 -16.24
CA LEU A 80 7.28 1.60 -16.81
C LEU A 80 7.02 0.97 -18.18
N PHE A 81 7.62 1.56 -19.21
CA PHE A 81 7.62 0.99 -20.55
C PHE A 81 9.03 0.49 -20.84
N PHE A 82 9.23 -0.81 -20.71
CA PHE A 82 10.42 -1.46 -21.25
C PHE A 82 10.32 -1.43 -22.77
N SER A 83 11.44 -1.17 -23.45
CA SER A 83 11.48 -1.32 -24.90
C SER A 83 11.03 -2.73 -25.25
N LYS A 84 10.04 -2.86 -26.16
CA LYS A 84 9.63 -4.15 -26.70
C LYS A 84 10.89 -4.84 -27.22
N VAL A 85 11.36 -5.84 -26.50
CA VAL A 85 12.19 -6.85 -27.13
C VAL A 85 11.21 -7.57 -28.06
N ASN A 86 11.52 -7.67 -29.35
CA ASN A 86 10.65 -8.28 -30.38
C ASN A 86 10.33 -9.77 -30.12
N ASP A 87 10.70 -10.29 -28.95
CA ASP A 87 10.61 -11.68 -28.57
C ASP A 87 9.77 -11.81 -27.29
N SER A 88 8.54 -12.29 -27.46
CA SER A 88 7.59 -12.56 -26.37
C SER A 88 8.12 -13.55 -25.32
N SER A 89 9.12 -14.35 -25.66
CA SER A 89 9.77 -15.28 -24.74
C SER A 89 10.55 -14.56 -23.63
N ILE A 90 11.22 -13.45 -23.96
CA ILE A 90 12.09 -12.70 -23.03
C ILE A 90 11.27 -11.90 -22.01
N ALA A 91 10.07 -11.44 -22.38
CA ALA A 91 9.19 -10.71 -21.47
C ALA A 91 8.64 -11.59 -20.33
N ASN A 92 8.47 -12.90 -20.60
CA ASN A 92 7.98 -13.89 -19.65
C ASN A 92 9.10 -14.54 -18.83
N GLU A 93 10.36 -14.36 -19.24
CA GLU A 93 11.51 -14.93 -18.53
C GLU A 93 11.79 -14.17 -17.23
N LYS A 94 11.92 -14.92 -16.14
CA LYS A 94 12.26 -14.35 -14.84
C LYS A 94 13.73 -13.93 -14.81
N ARG A 95 13.96 -12.72 -14.32
CA ARG A 95 15.29 -12.13 -14.17
C ARG A 95 15.46 -11.60 -12.75
N MET A 96 16.70 -11.56 -12.28
CA MET A 96 17.02 -10.98 -10.99
C MET A 96 16.91 -9.46 -11.06
N ILE A 97 16.14 -8.89 -10.14
CA ILE A 97 16.03 -7.45 -9.89
C ILE A 97 16.56 -7.19 -8.50
N ARG A 98 17.38 -6.16 -8.35
CA ARG A 98 17.99 -5.77 -7.07
C ARG A 98 17.49 -4.41 -6.64
N GLY A 99 17.11 -4.28 -5.39
CA GLY A 99 16.70 -3.05 -4.76
C GLY A 99 17.71 -2.58 -3.72
N THR A 100 17.95 -1.28 -3.66
CA THR A 100 18.71 -0.62 -2.60
C THR A 100 17.85 0.47 -1.98
N VAL A 101 17.73 0.47 -0.66
CA VAL A 101 16.99 1.51 0.08
C VAL A 101 17.99 2.47 0.70
N ILE A 102 17.81 3.75 0.43
CA ILE A 102 18.51 4.84 1.10
C ILE A 102 17.46 5.65 1.83
N GLU A 103 17.58 5.78 3.15
CA GLU A 103 16.58 6.44 3.97
C GLU A 103 17.23 7.46 4.88
N ASN A 104 16.60 8.62 5.00
CA ASN A 104 16.90 9.65 5.98
C ASN A 104 15.64 9.94 6.82
N GLU A 105 15.69 11.00 7.63
CA GLU A 105 14.58 11.35 8.53
C GLU A 105 13.25 11.74 7.85
N HIS A 106 13.29 12.11 6.57
CA HIS A 106 12.15 12.69 5.84
C HIS A 106 11.82 11.94 4.55
N GLU A 107 12.72 11.10 4.07
CA GLU A 107 12.64 10.53 2.74
C GLU A 107 13.23 9.12 2.71
N ARG A 108 12.56 8.23 1.98
CA ARG A 108 13.03 6.91 1.60
C ARG A 108 13.13 6.85 0.08
N GLU A 109 14.35 6.73 -0.41
CA GLU A 109 14.67 6.46 -1.81
C GLU A 109 14.83 4.95 -2.03
N ILE A 110 14.15 4.41 -3.04
CA ILE A 110 14.24 3.00 -3.45
C ILE A 110 14.82 2.96 -4.86
N HIS A 111 16.00 2.39 -4.99
CA HIS A 111 16.73 2.26 -6.26
C HIS A 111 16.66 0.82 -6.76
N PHE A 112 16.09 0.60 -7.94
CA PHE A 112 16.01 -0.69 -8.60
C PHE A 112 17.04 -0.81 -9.72
N SER A 113 17.80 -1.90 -9.70
CA SER A 113 18.66 -2.35 -10.79
C SER A 113 18.01 -3.58 -11.44
N HIS A 114 17.77 -3.50 -12.75
CA HIS A 114 17.14 -4.55 -13.55
C HIS A 114 17.88 -4.72 -14.89
N PRO A 115 17.73 -5.87 -15.57
CA PRO A 115 18.47 -6.14 -16.80
C PRO A 115 17.79 -5.63 -18.08
N TRP A 116 16.54 -5.14 -18.02
CA TRP A 116 15.80 -4.70 -19.20
C TRP A 116 16.08 -3.24 -19.57
N ALA A 117 16.16 -2.94 -20.87
CA ALA A 117 16.32 -1.58 -21.34
C ALA A 117 15.02 -0.75 -21.18
N VAL A 118 15.16 0.45 -20.65
CA VAL A 118 14.08 1.45 -20.54
C VAL A 118 14.42 2.58 -21.51
N LYS A 119 13.62 2.78 -22.56
CA LYS A 119 13.81 3.88 -23.53
C LYS A 119 15.23 4.00 -24.11
N ARG A 120 15.91 2.87 -24.36
CA ARG A 120 17.30 2.76 -24.86
C ARG A 120 18.41 3.13 -23.86
N ASP A 121 18.08 3.28 -22.58
CA ASP A 121 19.04 3.40 -21.50
C ASP A 121 18.79 2.29 -20.47
N ASN A 122 19.86 1.80 -19.84
CA ASN A 122 19.82 0.79 -18.79
C ASN A 122 19.94 1.42 -17.40
N SER A 123 19.53 2.69 -17.28
CA SER A 123 19.53 3.40 -16.01
C SER A 123 18.58 2.73 -15.02
N GLY A 124 19.05 2.63 -13.76
CA GLY A 124 18.23 2.13 -12.67
C GLY A 124 16.97 2.99 -12.47
N ILE A 125 15.94 2.39 -11.89
CA ILE A 125 14.68 3.08 -11.60
C ILE A 125 14.69 3.52 -10.13
N THR A 126 14.41 4.79 -9.88
CA THR A 126 14.33 5.33 -8.52
C THR A 126 12.91 5.73 -8.19
N ILE A 127 12.42 5.28 -7.03
CA ILE A 127 11.18 5.76 -6.40
C ILE A 127 11.56 6.55 -5.16
N VAL A 128 10.91 7.69 -4.95
CA VAL A 128 11.09 8.53 -3.76
C VAL A 128 9.79 8.56 -2.95
N GLU A 129 9.87 8.17 -1.69
CA GLU A 129 8.79 8.18 -0.72
C GLU A 129 9.08 9.21 0.37
N ASN A 130 8.24 10.25 0.49
CA ASN A 130 8.33 11.19 1.60
C ASN A 130 7.75 10.55 2.87
N LEU A 131 8.58 10.43 3.89
CA LEU A 131 8.19 9.92 5.21
C LEU A 131 7.58 11.09 6.00
N CYS A 132 6.28 11.32 5.83
CA CYS A 132 5.56 12.27 6.68
C CYS A 132 5.56 11.76 8.13
N ARG A 133 6.06 12.57 9.06
CA ARG A 133 5.90 12.32 10.51
C ARG A 133 4.48 12.68 10.93
N PHE A 134 3.93 11.87 11.84
CA PHE A 134 2.64 12.12 12.48
C PHE A 134 2.56 13.56 12.98
N GLN A 135 1.62 14.34 12.44
CA GLN A 135 1.24 15.62 13.03
C GLN A 135 0.20 15.37 14.13
N GLU A 136 0.24 16.18 15.18
CA GLU A 136 -0.61 16.07 16.37
C GLU A 136 -2.13 16.11 16.07
N GLU A 137 -2.52 16.48 14.85
CA GLU A 137 -3.90 16.43 14.34
C GLU A 137 -4.55 15.03 14.37
N GLY A 138 -3.75 13.97 14.54
CA GLY A 138 -4.22 12.57 14.55
C GLY A 138 -5.31 12.27 15.59
N ARG A 139 -5.27 12.89 16.79
CA ARG A 139 -6.26 12.60 17.85
C ARG A 139 -7.66 13.06 17.47
N GLY A 140 -7.82 14.27 16.94
CA GLY A 140 -9.14 14.78 16.56
C GLY A 140 -9.80 13.97 15.44
N ILE A 141 -8.98 13.44 14.51
CA ILE A 141 -9.46 12.52 13.47
C ILE A 141 -9.89 11.19 14.08
N GLN A 142 -9.07 10.63 14.96
CA GLN A 142 -9.32 9.35 15.63
C GLN A 142 -10.59 9.39 16.47
N ASP A 143 -10.84 10.46 17.22
CA ASP A 143 -12.05 10.64 18.02
C ASP A 143 -13.28 10.71 17.11
N TRP A 144 -13.23 11.53 16.05
CA TRP A 144 -14.32 11.63 15.07
C TRP A 144 -14.60 10.30 14.36
N VAL A 145 -13.55 9.53 14.02
CA VAL A 145 -13.74 8.20 13.44
C VAL A 145 -14.36 7.27 14.48
N SER A 146 -13.89 7.30 15.72
CA SER A 146 -14.38 6.46 16.80
C SER A 146 -15.88 6.65 17.03
N ASP A 147 -16.32 7.90 17.13
CA ASP A 147 -17.74 8.23 17.28
C ASP A 147 -18.58 7.64 16.15
N ARG A 148 -18.09 7.71 14.90
CA ARG A 148 -18.79 7.14 13.74
C ARG A 148 -18.77 5.62 13.71
N LEU A 149 -17.65 5.01 14.13
CA LEU A 149 -17.52 3.57 14.23
C LEU A 149 -18.53 2.99 15.22
N GLU A 150 -18.79 3.64 16.36
CA GLU A 150 -19.79 3.17 17.33
C GLU A 150 -21.17 2.92 16.68
N TYR A 151 -21.61 3.82 15.81
CA TYR A 151 -22.87 3.64 15.09
C TYR A 151 -22.81 2.47 14.10
N LEU A 152 -21.68 2.33 13.38
CA LEU A 152 -21.52 1.32 12.34
C LEU A 152 -21.29 -0.10 12.88
N ILE A 153 -20.64 -0.24 14.04
CA ILE A 153 -20.25 -1.54 14.61
C ILE A 153 -21.45 -2.46 14.81
N SER A 154 -22.62 -1.89 15.15
CA SER A 154 -23.87 -2.65 15.30
C SER A 154 -24.26 -3.48 14.06
N TYR A 155 -23.79 -3.07 12.88
CA TYR A 155 -24.05 -3.73 11.59
C TYR A 155 -22.97 -4.74 11.19
N PHE A 156 -21.87 -4.87 11.93
CA PHE A 156 -20.72 -5.70 11.55
C PHE A 156 -20.83 -7.17 12.00
N ASN A 157 -22.05 -7.72 12.07
CA ASN A 157 -22.25 -9.12 12.47
C ASN A 157 -21.61 -10.10 11.47
N ASP A 158 -21.73 -9.81 10.18
CA ASP A 158 -21.18 -10.65 9.10
C ASP A 158 -19.70 -10.36 8.80
N GLY A 159 -19.18 -9.26 9.35
CA GLY A 159 -17.82 -8.80 9.15
C GLY A 159 -17.70 -7.69 8.12
N CYS A 160 -16.68 -6.87 8.32
CA CYS A 160 -16.44 -5.66 7.56
C CYS A 160 -14.96 -5.57 7.19
N THR A 161 -14.65 -5.16 5.95
CA THR A 161 -13.25 -4.98 5.50
C THR A 161 -12.77 -3.57 5.80
N GLY A 162 -11.45 -3.38 5.93
CA GLY A 162 -10.86 -2.04 6.06
C GLY A 162 -11.23 -1.13 4.87
N LEU A 163 -11.29 -1.68 3.65
CA LEU A 163 -11.73 -0.93 2.47
C LEU A 163 -13.18 -0.45 2.59
N PHE A 164 -14.11 -1.29 3.05
CA PHE A 164 -15.49 -0.88 3.25
C PHE A 164 -15.59 0.26 4.26
N LEU A 165 -14.91 0.13 5.41
CA LEU A 165 -14.87 1.19 6.42
C LEU A 165 -14.36 2.51 5.86
N TYR A 166 -13.27 2.44 5.10
CA TYR A 166 -12.71 3.61 4.44
C TYR A 166 -13.72 4.25 3.50
N GLN A 167 -14.37 3.47 2.63
CA GLN A 167 -15.35 3.98 1.68
C GLN A 167 -16.56 4.63 2.37
N GLU A 168 -17.05 4.01 3.44
CA GLU A 168 -18.27 4.45 4.10
C GLU A 168 -18.03 5.72 4.91
N LEU A 169 -16.91 5.79 5.61
CA LEU A 169 -16.55 6.94 6.43
C LEU A 169 -15.97 8.09 5.61
N ALA A 170 -15.27 7.82 4.49
CA ALA A 170 -14.70 8.84 3.61
C ALA A 170 -15.75 9.78 3.00
N LYS A 171 -17.03 9.39 2.96
CA LYS A 171 -18.13 10.18 2.37
C LYS A 171 -18.29 11.54 3.03
N ASP A 172 -18.04 11.64 4.34
CA ASP A 172 -18.21 12.89 5.07
C ASP A 172 -16.94 13.35 5.81
N VAL A 173 -15.77 12.83 5.41
CA VAL A 173 -14.49 13.30 5.96
C VAL A 173 -14.32 14.79 5.68
N PRO A 174 -14.08 15.62 6.70
CA PRO A 174 -13.73 17.02 6.50
C PRO A 174 -12.49 17.16 5.62
N LYS A 175 -12.51 18.08 4.65
CA LYS A 175 -11.39 18.29 3.70
C LYS A 175 -10.03 18.45 4.37
N LYS A 176 -9.98 19.13 5.52
CA LYS A 176 -8.75 19.32 6.31
C LYS A 176 -8.11 18.00 6.80
N TRP A 177 -8.88 16.93 6.87
CA TRP A 177 -8.45 15.62 7.38
C TRP A 177 -8.22 14.58 6.28
N GLU A 178 -8.51 14.89 5.02
CA GLU A 178 -8.38 13.91 3.91
C GLU A 178 -6.98 13.27 3.83
N GLY A 179 -5.92 14.04 4.07
CA GLY A 179 -4.54 13.54 4.02
C GLY A 179 -4.14 12.61 5.17
N SER A 180 -4.84 12.66 6.29
CA SER A 180 -4.53 11.91 7.52
C SER A 180 -5.63 10.93 7.92
N PHE A 181 -6.72 10.88 7.15
CA PHE A 181 -7.93 10.13 7.47
C PHE A 181 -7.66 8.63 7.62
N THR A 182 -6.93 8.01 6.68
CA THR A 182 -6.66 6.57 6.72
C THR A 182 -5.88 6.18 7.97
N ASN A 183 -4.87 6.98 8.36
CA ASN A 183 -4.10 6.75 9.58
C ASN A 183 -5.01 6.83 10.83
N GLY A 184 -5.86 7.86 10.92
CA GLY A 184 -6.82 8.00 12.02
C GLY A 184 -7.82 6.85 12.06
N LEU A 185 -8.26 6.37 10.90
CA LEU A 185 -9.14 5.21 10.77
C LEU A 185 -8.48 3.92 11.27
N VAL A 186 -7.25 3.65 10.83
CA VAL A 186 -6.47 2.49 11.28
C VAL A 186 -6.33 2.51 12.81
N SER A 187 -5.95 3.66 13.38
CA SER A 187 -5.80 3.83 14.84
C SER A 187 -7.11 3.58 15.58
N ALA A 188 -8.20 4.22 15.16
CA ALA A 188 -9.50 4.07 15.80
C ALA A 188 -10.01 2.62 15.75
N VAL A 189 -9.85 1.93 14.62
CA VAL A 189 -10.26 0.52 14.52
C VAL A 189 -9.44 -0.38 15.45
N TYR A 190 -8.13 -0.17 15.55
CA TYR A 190 -7.29 -0.94 16.48
C TYR A 190 -7.65 -0.66 17.94
N ASP A 191 -8.01 0.56 18.31
CA ASP A 191 -8.53 0.87 19.65
C ASP A 191 -9.84 0.15 19.95
N HIS A 192 -10.75 0.05 18.99
CA HIS A 192 -11.99 -0.72 19.13
C HIS A 192 -11.73 -2.22 19.25
N VAL A 193 -10.71 -2.74 18.57
CA VAL A 193 -10.27 -4.14 18.72
C VAL A 193 -9.67 -4.35 20.11
N HIS A 194 -8.81 -3.44 20.57
CA HIS A 194 -8.14 -3.54 21.86
C HIS A 194 -9.11 -3.41 23.04
N SER A 195 -10.05 -2.46 22.96
CA SER A 195 -11.12 -2.28 23.95
C SER A 195 -12.19 -3.38 23.92
N GLY A 196 -12.10 -4.31 22.96
CA GLY A 196 -13.01 -5.45 22.87
C GLY A 196 -14.39 -5.13 22.29
N LYS A 197 -14.56 -3.98 21.61
CA LYS A 197 -15.78 -3.67 20.84
C LYS A 197 -15.80 -4.38 19.49
N LEU A 198 -14.61 -4.57 18.91
CA LEU A 198 -14.40 -5.31 17.67
C LEU A 198 -13.57 -6.57 17.89
N LYS A 199 -13.77 -7.55 17.01
CA LYS A 199 -12.93 -8.73 16.86
C LYS A 199 -12.36 -8.75 15.45
N MET A 200 -11.04 -8.86 15.37
CA MET A 200 -10.34 -9.12 14.12
C MET A 200 -10.43 -10.62 13.79
N CYS A 201 -10.91 -10.95 12.60
CA CYS A 201 -11.06 -12.30 12.08
C CYS A 201 -10.38 -12.43 10.70
N HIS A 202 -10.14 -13.66 10.25
CA HIS A 202 -9.67 -13.93 8.90
C HIS A 202 -10.76 -14.64 8.11
N GLN A 203 -11.05 -14.15 6.90
CA GLN A 203 -11.99 -14.73 5.97
C GLN A 203 -11.43 -14.61 4.55
N ASP A 204 -11.37 -15.72 3.81
CA ASP A 204 -10.86 -15.78 2.43
C ASP A 204 -9.46 -15.16 2.26
N GLY A 205 -8.60 -15.38 3.28
CA GLY A 205 -7.24 -14.83 3.31
C GLY A 205 -7.16 -13.32 3.53
N ARG A 206 -8.26 -12.68 3.96
CA ARG A 206 -8.33 -11.26 4.30
C ARG A 206 -8.71 -11.05 5.77
N ILE A 207 -8.18 -9.99 6.35
CA ILE A 207 -8.58 -9.49 7.66
C ILE A 207 -9.95 -8.80 7.53
N ILE A 208 -10.87 -9.18 8.41
CA ILE A 208 -12.18 -8.56 8.57
C ILE A 208 -12.44 -8.25 10.05
N TYR A 209 -13.32 -7.28 10.29
CA TYR A 209 -13.69 -6.80 11.62
C TYR A 209 -15.16 -7.15 11.90
N LYS A 210 -15.41 -7.83 13.01
CA LYS A 210 -16.76 -8.19 13.48
C LYS A 210 -17.06 -7.52 14.80
N SER A 211 -18.33 -7.20 15.05
CA SER A 211 -18.77 -6.79 16.38
C SER A 211 -18.50 -7.92 17.39
N ARG A 212 -18.01 -7.57 18.57
CA ARG A 212 -18.07 -8.48 19.73
C ARG A 212 -19.43 -8.25 20.39
N LYS A 213 -20.33 -9.23 20.25
CA LYS A 213 -21.51 -9.33 21.10
C LYS A 213 -21.11 -9.88 22.46
#